data_AF-A0A640W304-F1
#
_entry.id   AF-A0A640W304-F1
#
_cell.length_a   1.000
_cell.length_b   1.000
_cell.length_c   1.000
_cell.angle_alpha   90.00
_cell.angle_beta   90.00
_cell.angle_gamma   90.00
#
_symmetry.space_group_name_H-M   'P 1'
#
loop_
_entity.id
_entity.type
_entity.pdbx_description
1 polymer ?
#
loop_
_entity_poly.entity_id
_entity_poly.type
_entity_poly.pdbx_seq_one_letter_code
_entity_poly.pdbx_strand_id
1 'polypeptide(L)'
;MLMETSTTIGILKSTIGNPVARRIIKSLSKYCKKDKKNRIEVAIELFTGKRDDACLACRTAEKILRKFLIKGGEAFGVDEETLRDRFRDSYWAKALASTLKGIAYFGVQRPFTAGAPYQIVWDVTYACNLRCKHCYANAGKPLPDELDTEQAKKAIDIFDRAGVTILAFSGGEP
;
A
#
# COMPACT_ATOMS: atom_id res chain seq x y z
N MET A 1 -11.38 1.07 -26.58
CA MET A 1 -11.38 2.55 -26.61
C MET A 1 -10.34 3.03 -25.62
N LEU A 2 -9.08 3.19 -26.06
CA LEU A 2 -7.97 3.59 -25.20
C LEU A 2 -8.02 5.13 -25.06
N MET A 3 -8.34 5.64 -23.87
CA MET A 3 -8.19 7.07 -23.58
C MET A 3 -6.72 7.47 -23.78
N GLU A 4 -6.46 8.60 -24.44
CA GLU A 4 -5.12 9.16 -24.50
C GLU A 4 -4.58 9.40 -23.08
N THR A 5 -3.38 8.88 -22.81
CA THR A 5 -2.72 8.93 -21.49
C THR A 5 -2.61 10.36 -20.90
N SER A 6 -2.56 11.37 -21.76
CA SER A 6 -2.60 12.81 -21.40
C SER A 6 -3.91 13.19 -20.72
N THR A 7 -5.04 12.76 -21.28
CA THR A 7 -6.41 13.04 -20.81
C THR A 7 -6.67 12.38 -19.45
N THR A 8 -6.24 11.13 -19.26
CA THR A 8 -6.42 10.42 -17.98
C THR A 8 -5.69 11.09 -16.82
N ILE A 9 -4.46 11.59 -17.05
CA ILE A 9 -3.70 12.30 -16.01
C ILE A 9 -4.30 13.66 -15.70
N GLY A 10 -4.79 14.38 -16.71
CA GLY A 10 -5.53 15.63 -16.52
C GLY A 10 -6.72 15.45 -15.59
N ILE A 11 -7.51 14.39 -15.82
CA ILE A 11 -8.66 14.02 -14.99
C ILE A 11 -8.22 13.67 -13.57
N LEU A 12 -7.17 12.86 -13.39
CA LEU A 12 -6.67 12.50 -12.05
C LEU A 12 -6.17 13.74 -11.27
N LYS A 13 -5.48 14.67 -11.95
CA LYS A 13 -5.01 15.92 -11.35
C LYS A 13 -6.15 16.81 -10.88
N SER A 14 -7.20 16.97 -11.69
CA SER A 14 -8.35 17.82 -11.33
C SER A 14 -9.29 17.16 -10.31
N THR A 15 -9.38 15.82 -10.30
CA THR A 15 -10.23 15.07 -9.36
C THR A 15 -9.54 14.80 -8.03
N ILE A 16 -8.73 13.76 -7.93
CA ILE A 16 -8.09 13.34 -6.66
C ILE A 16 -6.83 14.13 -6.33
N GLY A 17 -6.23 14.79 -7.32
CA GLY A 17 -5.00 15.59 -7.17
C GLY A 17 -5.22 17.01 -6.63
N ASN A 18 -6.45 17.50 -6.52
CA ASN A 18 -6.72 18.87 -6.07
C ASN A 18 -6.45 19.06 -4.56
N PRO A 19 -6.16 20.29 -4.09
CA PRO A 19 -5.77 20.54 -2.69
C PRO A 19 -6.79 20.07 -1.65
N VAL A 20 -8.08 20.16 -1.94
CA VAL A 20 -9.16 19.74 -1.02
C VAL A 20 -9.21 18.22 -0.95
N ALA A 21 -9.25 17.54 -2.10
CA ALA A 21 -9.23 16.09 -2.18
C ALA A 21 -7.99 15.51 -1.48
N ARG A 22 -6.82 16.11 -1.72
CA ARG A 22 -5.56 15.70 -1.05
C ARG A 22 -5.61 15.84 0.46
N ARG A 23 -6.22 16.90 1.02
CA ARG A 23 -6.40 17.03 2.47
C ARG A 23 -7.34 15.95 3.04
N ILE A 24 -8.42 15.65 2.34
CA ILE A 24 -9.36 14.58 2.72
C ILE A 24 -8.63 13.23 2.71
N ILE A 25 -7.98 12.89 1.60
CA ILE A 25 -7.23 11.64 1.45
C ILE A 25 -6.13 11.55 2.52
N LYS A 26 -5.37 12.62 2.78
CA LYS A 26 -4.35 12.65 3.85
C LYS A 26 -4.93 12.29 5.22
N SER A 27 -6.15 12.73 5.52
CA SER A 27 -6.84 12.37 6.76
C SER A 27 -7.28 10.90 6.77
N LEU A 28 -7.79 10.39 5.64
CA LEU A 28 -8.21 9.01 5.48
C LEU A 28 -7.02 8.03 5.50
N SER A 29 -5.84 8.41 5.01
CA SER A 29 -4.63 7.57 4.98
C SER A 29 -3.92 7.41 6.33
N LYS A 30 -4.49 7.87 7.45
CA LYS A 30 -3.86 7.76 8.78
C LYS A 30 -4.09 6.38 9.41
N TYR A 31 -3.11 5.92 10.18
CA TYR A 31 -3.25 4.72 11.02
C TYR A 31 -4.30 4.96 12.12
N CYS A 32 -5.24 4.02 12.26
CA CYS A 32 -6.24 4.03 13.33
C CYS A 32 -5.76 3.16 14.50
N LYS A 33 -5.53 3.77 15.67
CA LYS A 33 -5.13 3.03 16.88
C LYS A 33 -6.22 2.08 17.39
N LYS A 34 -7.51 2.42 17.19
CA LYS A 34 -8.65 1.58 17.65
C LYS A 34 -8.80 0.32 16.80
N ASP A 35 -8.73 0.49 15.47
CA ASP A 35 -8.91 -0.61 14.51
C ASP A 35 -7.59 -1.29 14.10
N LYS A 36 -6.46 -0.82 14.66
CA LYS A 36 -5.08 -1.29 14.48
C LYS A 36 -4.60 -1.41 13.02
N LYS A 37 -5.12 -0.55 12.13
CA LYS A 37 -4.78 -0.58 10.70
C LYS A 37 -4.94 0.80 10.04
N ASN A 38 -4.42 0.97 8.83
CA ASN A 38 -4.68 2.18 8.04
C ASN A 38 -6.19 2.34 7.79
N ARG A 39 -6.73 3.55 7.95
CA ARG A 39 -8.17 3.76 7.80
C ARG A 39 -8.69 3.53 6.38
N ILE A 40 -7.86 3.68 5.34
CA ILE A 40 -8.24 3.26 3.98
C ILE A 40 -8.37 1.74 3.91
N GLU A 41 -7.42 1.00 4.48
CA GLU A 41 -7.49 -0.47 4.49
C GLU A 41 -8.70 -0.98 5.30
N VAL A 42 -8.98 -0.39 6.48
CA VAL A 42 -10.19 -0.71 7.26
C VAL A 42 -11.45 -0.44 6.45
N ALA A 43 -11.50 0.70 5.75
CA ALA A 43 -12.63 1.04 4.89
C ALA A 43 -12.81 0.04 3.74
N ILE A 44 -11.72 -0.50 3.18
CA ILE A 44 -11.77 -1.54 2.15
C ILE A 44 -12.24 -2.88 2.73
N GLU A 45 -11.79 -3.25 3.93
CA GLU A 45 -12.27 -4.47 4.62
C GLU A 45 -13.78 -4.41 4.89
N LEU A 46 -14.29 -3.26 5.35
CA LEU A 46 -15.73 -3.03 5.50
C LEU A 46 -16.46 -3.07 4.14
N PHE A 47 -15.89 -2.43 3.11
CA PHE A 47 -16.47 -2.42 1.75
C PHE A 47 -16.56 -3.83 1.15
N THR A 48 -15.58 -4.69 1.41
CA THR A 48 -15.51 -6.06 0.88
C THR A 48 -16.23 -7.09 1.76
N GLY A 49 -16.68 -6.71 2.96
CA GLY A 49 -17.30 -7.60 3.93
C GLY A 49 -16.30 -8.50 4.69
N LYS A 50 -14.99 -8.21 4.63
CA LYS A 50 -13.96 -8.91 5.42
C LYS A 50 -13.94 -8.50 6.89
N ARG A 51 -14.58 -7.39 7.21
CA ARG A 51 -14.71 -6.84 8.56
C ARG A 51 -16.17 -6.45 8.77
N ASP A 52 -16.73 -6.87 9.89
CA ASP A 52 -18.13 -6.61 10.22
C ASP A 52 -18.33 -5.20 10.81
N ASP A 53 -17.39 -4.74 11.65
CA ASP A 53 -17.49 -3.42 12.29
C ASP A 53 -16.12 -2.75 12.50
N ALA A 54 -16.15 -1.43 12.68
CA ALA A 54 -15.00 -0.60 12.99
C ALA A 54 -15.40 0.62 13.84
N CYS A 55 -14.43 1.38 14.32
CA CYS A 55 -14.74 2.64 14.99
C CYS A 55 -15.50 3.63 14.07
N LEU A 56 -16.24 4.57 14.67
CA LEU A 56 -17.09 5.52 13.94
C LEU A 56 -16.34 6.27 12.82
N ALA A 57 -15.09 6.66 13.05
CA ALA A 57 -14.28 7.35 12.05
C ALA A 57 -13.97 6.47 10.82
N CYS A 58 -13.75 5.17 11.04
CA CYS A 58 -13.48 4.22 9.95
C CYS A 58 -14.77 3.81 9.22
N ARG A 59 -15.91 3.70 9.92
CA ARG A 59 -17.22 3.53 9.26
C ARG A 59 -17.58 4.70 8.35
N THR A 60 -17.30 5.93 8.81
CA THR A 60 -17.51 7.12 7.95
C THR A 60 -16.55 7.13 6.77
N ALA A 61 -15.30 6.71 6.98
CA ALA A 61 -14.32 6.57 5.91
C ALA A 61 -14.75 5.56 4.84
N GLU A 62 -15.35 4.43 5.21
CA GLU A 62 -15.91 3.46 4.27
C GLU A 62 -16.95 4.11 3.36
N LYS A 63 -17.92 4.86 3.92
CA LYS A 63 -18.97 5.50 3.12
C LYS A 63 -18.42 6.49 2.10
N ILE A 64 -17.37 7.22 2.48
CA ILE A 64 -16.67 8.15 1.59
C ILE A 64 -15.92 7.37 0.52
N LEU A 65 -15.10 6.39 0.93
CA LEU A 65 -14.27 5.59 0.05
C LEU A 65 -15.11 4.79 -0.97
N ARG A 66 -16.21 4.17 -0.54
CA ARG A 66 -17.18 3.47 -1.40
C ARG A 66 -17.64 4.34 -2.56
N LYS A 67 -18.05 5.58 -2.28
CA LYS A 67 -18.49 6.51 -3.33
C LYS A 67 -17.37 6.83 -4.32
N PHE A 68 -16.14 6.99 -3.82
CA PHE A 68 -14.96 7.19 -4.68
C PHE A 68 -14.62 5.96 -5.51
N LEU A 69 -14.70 4.76 -4.92
CA LEU A 69 -14.40 3.50 -5.60
C LEU A 69 -15.42 3.22 -6.71
N ILE A 70 -16.72 3.35 -6.44
CA ILE A 70 -17.77 3.11 -7.43
C ILE A 70 -17.65 4.10 -8.60
N LYS A 71 -17.61 5.41 -8.31
CA LYS A 71 -17.46 6.43 -9.36
C LYS A 71 -16.13 6.31 -10.12
N GLY A 72 -15.06 5.94 -9.42
CA GLY A 72 -13.77 5.66 -10.02
C GLY A 72 -13.85 4.45 -10.96
N GLY A 73 -14.42 3.35 -10.49
CA GLY A 73 -14.64 2.13 -11.26
C GLY A 73 -15.43 2.40 -12.53
N GLU A 74 -16.57 3.09 -12.43
CA GLU A 74 -17.40 3.49 -13.58
C GLU A 74 -16.59 4.26 -14.64
N ALA A 75 -15.73 5.19 -14.21
CA ALA A 75 -14.87 5.95 -15.11
C ALA A 75 -13.81 5.09 -15.85
N PHE A 76 -13.48 3.92 -15.31
CA PHE A 76 -12.57 2.94 -15.90
C PHE A 76 -13.30 1.69 -16.45
N GLY A 77 -14.63 1.68 -16.49
CA GLY A 77 -15.43 0.55 -16.97
C GLY A 77 -15.41 -0.68 -16.05
N VAL A 78 -15.26 -0.47 -14.74
CA VAL A 78 -15.24 -1.53 -13.71
C VAL A 78 -16.47 -1.38 -12.79
N ASP A 79 -17.26 -2.43 -12.66
CA ASP A 79 -18.45 -2.46 -11.79
C ASP A 79 -18.11 -2.71 -10.30
N GLU A 80 -19.09 -2.54 -9.42
CA GLU A 80 -18.90 -2.72 -7.98
C GLU A 80 -18.53 -4.16 -7.58
N GLU A 81 -19.09 -5.17 -8.24
CA GLU A 81 -18.84 -6.57 -7.91
C GLU A 81 -17.38 -6.93 -8.21
N THR A 82 -16.89 -6.55 -9.39
CA THR A 82 -15.50 -6.70 -9.80
C THR A 82 -14.56 -5.94 -8.86
N LEU A 83 -14.92 -4.72 -8.44
CA LEU A 83 -14.15 -3.96 -7.45
C LEU A 83 -14.07 -4.70 -6.11
N ARG A 84 -15.21 -5.19 -5.60
CA ARG A 84 -15.26 -5.93 -4.34
C ARG A 84 -14.39 -7.18 -4.41
N ASP A 85 -14.50 -7.94 -5.48
CA ASP A 85 -13.74 -9.18 -5.63
C ASP A 85 -12.24 -8.92 -5.66
N ARG A 86 -11.77 -7.94 -6.45
CA ARG A 86 -10.36 -7.54 -6.46
C ARG A 86 -9.87 -7.09 -5.09
N PHE A 87 -10.63 -6.23 -4.41
CA PHE A 87 -10.23 -5.72 -3.10
C PHE A 87 -10.36 -6.75 -1.97
N ARG A 88 -10.90 -7.96 -2.21
CA ARG A 88 -10.80 -9.05 -1.23
C ARG A 88 -9.32 -9.35 -0.97
N ASP A 89 -8.43 -9.30 -1.95
CA ASP A 89 -7.01 -9.44 -1.60
C ASP A 89 -6.52 -8.24 -0.80
N SER A 90 -5.97 -8.51 0.39
CA SER A 90 -5.39 -7.49 1.26
C SER A 90 -4.25 -6.71 0.60
N TYR A 91 -3.56 -7.34 -0.36
CA TYR A 91 -2.54 -6.68 -1.17
C TYR A 91 -3.08 -5.47 -1.92
N TRP A 92 -4.24 -5.60 -2.59
CA TRP A 92 -4.84 -4.50 -3.36
C TRP A 92 -5.32 -3.37 -2.45
N ALA A 93 -5.79 -3.69 -1.24
CA ALA A 93 -6.16 -2.70 -0.25
C ALA A 93 -4.95 -1.85 0.19
N LYS A 94 -3.82 -2.49 0.49
CA LYS A 94 -2.56 -1.80 0.83
C LYS A 94 -2.01 -1.00 -0.34
N ALA A 95 -2.04 -1.54 -1.56
CA ALA A 95 -1.58 -0.86 -2.76
C ALA A 95 -2.38 0.43 -3.01
N LEU A 96 -3.71 0.36 -2.89
CA LEU A 96 -4.56 1.55 -3.00
C LEU A 96 -4.27 2.56 -1.88
N ALA A 97 -4.13 2.08 -0.63
CA ALA A 97 -3.81 2.95 0.50
C ALA A 97 -2.47 3.69 0.30
N SER A 98 -1.44 2.98 -0.16
CA SER A 98 -0.12 3.56 -0.48
C SER A 98 -0.20 4.54 -1.65
N THR A 99 -0.97 4.21 -2.70
CA THR A 99 -1.22 5.10 -3.84
C THR A 99 -1.85 6.42 -3.40
N LEU A 100 -2.97 6.32 -2.67
CA LEU A 100 -3.74 7.47 -2.21
C LEU A 100 -2.92 8.33 -1.23
N LYS A 101 -2.14 7.70 -0.35
CA LYS A 101 -1.18 8.39 0.51
C LYS A 101 -0.14 9.14 -0.33
N GLY A 102 0.42 8.51 -1.37
CA GLY A 102 1.34 9.16 -2.31
C GLY A 102 0.73 10.42 -2.95
N ILE A 103 -0.48 10.32 -3.48
CA ILE A 103 -1.20 11.46 -4.07
C ILE A 103 -1.46 12.56 -3.03
N ALA A 104 -1.84 12.20 -1.81
CA ALA A 104 -2.06 13.17 -0.74
C ALA A 104 -0.79 13.97 -0.42
N TYR A 105 0.35 13.30 -0.24
CA TYR A 105 1.61 13.95 0.15
C TYR A 105 2.31 14.63 -1.01
N PHE A 106 2.43 13.95 -2.16
CA PHE A 106 3.27 14.37 -3.28
C PHE A 106 2.47 14.88 -4.49
N GLY A 107 1.17 14.60 -4.55
CA GLY A 107 0.33 14.95 -5.70
C GLY A 107 0.45 13.96 -6.86
N VAL A 108 -0.28 14.22 -7.93
CA VAL A 108 -0.24 13.41 -9.16
C VAL A 108 0.92 13.90 -10.04
N GLN A 109 2.08 13.25 -9.94
CA GLN A 109 3.31 13.62 -10.63
C GLN A 109 3.97 12.43 -11.34
N ARG A 110 4.97 12.73 -12.19
CA ARG A 110 5.81 11.75 -12.89
C ARG A 110 7.29 12.04 -12.57
N PRO A 111 8.07 11.03 -12.12
CA PRO A 111 7.64 9.69 -11.75
C PRO A 111 6.67 9.71 -10.54
N PHE A 112 5.79 8.71 -10.44
CA PHE A 112 4.85 8.62 -9.34
C PHE A 112 5.58 8.26 -8.03
N THR A 113 5.25 8.94 -6.93
CA THR A 113 5.80 8.67 -5.61
C THR A 113 4.72 8.10 -4.72
N ALA A 114 4.81 6.82 -4.37
CA ALA A 114 3.89 6.15 -3.46
C ALA A 114 4.10 6.62 -2.01
N GLY A 115 3.10 6.42 -1.16
CA GLY A 115 3.16 6.77 0.26
C GLY A 115 4.05 5.84 1.12
N ALA A 116 4.45 4.72 0.55
CA ALA A 116 5.46 3.77 1.00
C ALA A 116 6.00 2.98 -0.21
N PRO A 117 7.19 2.36 -0.12
CA PRO A 117 7.67 1.44 -1.15
C PRO A 117 6.65 0.32 -1.39
N TYR A 118 6.38 -0.01 -2.66
CA TYR A 118 5.52 -1.16 -2.99
C TYR A 118 6.18 -2.47 -2.60
N GLN A 119 7.48 -2.58 -2.85
CA GLN A 119 8.27 -3.76 -2.55
C GLN A 119 9.50 -3.38 -1.74
N ILE A 120 9.78 -4.18 -0.72
CA ILE A 120 11.09 -4.24 -0.07
C ILE A 120 11.65 -5.63 -0.39
N VAL A 121 12.83 -5.66 -1.00
CA VAL A 121 13.68 -6.87 -1.03
C VAL A 121 14.63 -6.71 0.14
N TRP A 122 14.52 -7.59 1.12
CA TRP A 122 15.24 -7.47 2.37
C TRP A 122 16.20 -8.63 2.57
N ASP A 123 17.49 -8.31 2.59
CA ASP A 123 18.53 -9.21 3.04
C ASP A 123 18.40 -9.44 4.54
N VAL A 124 17.74 -10.55 4.94
CA VAL A 124 17.47 -10.86 6.35
C VAL A 124 18.70 -11.44 7.06
N THR A 125 19.62 -12.03 6.29
CA THR A 125 20.93 -12.50 6.76
C THR A 125 21.91 -12.51 5.59
N TYR A 126 23.20 -12.31 5.84
CA TYR A 126 24.29 -12.53 4.87
C TYR A 126 24.96 -13.89 5.07
N ALA A 127 24.53 -14.68 6.05
CA ALA A 127 24.94 -16.07 6.17
C ALA A 127 24.50 -16.85 4.92
N CYS A 128 25.44 -17.58 4.31
CA CYS A 128 25.16 -18.42 3.15
C CYS A 128 26.04 -19.68 3.20
N ASN A 129 25.42 -20.83 2.96
CA ASN A 129 26.10 -22.12 2.84
C ASN A 129 26.87 -22.29 1.52
N LEU A 130 26.72 -21.36 0.57
CA LEU A 130 27.41 -21.37 -0.73
C LEU A 130 28.46 -20.24 -0.86
N ARG A 131 29.21 -20.27 -1.97
CA ARG A 131 30.26 -19.29 -2.35
C ARG A 131 30.24 -19.04 -3.86
N CYS A 132 29.09 -18.59 -4.36
CA CYS A 132 28.88 -18.39 -5.80
C CYS A 132 29.81 -17.28 -6.34
N LYS A 133 30.54 -17.56 -7.44
CA LYS A 133 31.46 -16.59 -8.07
C LYS A 133 30.78 -15.29 -8.53
N HIS A 134 29.47 -15.34 -8.76
CA HIS A 134 28.64 -14.23 -9.24
C HIS A 134 27.67 -13.71 -8.15
N CYS A 135 27.93 -13.96 -6.87
CA CYS A 135 27.09 -13.47 -5.78
C CYS A 135 27.23 -11.95 -5.65
N TYR A 136 26.19 -11.20 -6.02
CA TYR A 136 26.21 -9.73 -5.95
C TYR A 136 26.32 -9.22 -4.51
N ALA A 137 25.73 -9.94 -3.54
CA ALA A 137 25.77 -9.60 -2.12
C ALA A 137 27.11 -9.99 -1.45
N ASN A 138 27.96 -10.78 -2.14
CA ASN A 138 29.16 -11.37 -1.55
C ASN A 138 28.89 -12.07 -0.20
N ALA A 139 27.75 -12.76 -0.13
CA ALA A 139 27.27 -13.42 1.08
C ALA A 139 28.18 -14.57 1.52
N GLY A 140 28.19 -14.85 2.81
CA GLY A 140 28.95 -15.96 3.35
C GLY A 140 28.80 -16.10 4.86
N LYS A 141 29.48 -15.25 5.64
CA LYS A 141 29.29 -15.20 7.09
C LYS A 141 28.20 -14.18 7.43
N PRO A 142 27.44 -14.38 8.51
CA PRO A 142 26.53 -13.36 8.98
C PRO A 142 27.27 -12.05 9.29
N LEU A 143 26.63 -10.93 9.04
CA LEU A 143 27.12 -9.63 9.47
C LEU A 143 27.03 -9.52 11.00
N PRO A 144 27.92 -8.76 11.66
CA PRO A 144 27.95 -8.66 13.12
C PRO A 144 26.72 -7.93 13.70
N ASP A 145 25.99 -7.19 12.89
CA ASP A 145 24.87 -6.32 13.25
C ASP A 145 23.55 -6.71 12.57
N GLU A 146 23.40 -7.98 12.18
CA GLU A 146 22.13 -8.52 11.71
C GLU A 146 21.03 -8.41 12.78
N LEU A 147 19.80 -8.17 12.34
CA LEU A 147 18.66 -8.14 13.26
C LEU A 147 18.42 -9.52 13.86
N ASP A 148 18.20 -9.57 15.16
CA ASP A 148 17.64 -10.77 15.78
C ASP A 148 16.17 -10.98 15.33
N THR A 149 15.61 -12.16 15.60
CA THR A 149 14.25 -12.51 15.17
C THR A 149 13.18 -11.55 15.71
N GLU A 150 13.33 -11.04 16.92
CA GLU A 150 12.35 -10.14 17.53
C GLU A 150 12.45 -8.73 16.95
N GLN A 151 13.66 -8.26 16.66
CA GLN A 151 13.91 -7.04 15.90
C GLN A 151 13.36 -7.16 14.47
N ALA A 152 13.53 -8.32 13.84
CA ALA A 152 13.02 -8.57 12.50
C ALA A 152 11.49 -8.53 12.43
N LYS A 153 10.79 -9.15 13.38
CA LYS A 153 9.33 -9.05 13.51
C LYS A 153 8.87 -7.59 13.70
N LYS A 154 9.58 -6.82 14.53
CA LYS A 154 9.30 -5.39 14.70
C LYS A 154 9.51 -4.60 13.40
N ALA A 155 10.51 -4.95 12.59
CA ALA A 155 10.72 -4.33 11.28
C ALA A 155 9.53 -4.62 10.34
N ILE A 156 9.02 -5.86 10.32
CA ILE A 156 7.83 -6.23 9.54
C ILE A 156 6.61 -5.42 10.00
N ASP A 157 6.39 -5.25 11.31
CA ASP A 157 5.32 -4.40 11.83
C ASP A 157 5.45 -2.94 11.37
N ILE A 158 6.68 -2.42 11.28
CA ILE A 158 6.96 -1.07 10.78
C ILE A 158 6.65 -0.98 9.28
N PHE A 159 7.07 -1.97 8.49
CA PHE A 159 6.79 -2.03 7.04
C PHE A 159 5.29 -2.08 6.76
N ASP A 160 4.56 -2.93 7.48
CA ASP A 160 3.10 -3.04 7.40
C ASP A 160 2.44 -1.69 7.70
N ARG A 161 2.78 -1.07 8.83
CA ARG A 161 2.23 0.24 9.23
C ARG A 161 2.59 1.36 8.26
N ALA A 162 3.75 1.29 7.61
CA ALA A 162 4.14 2.26 6.60
C ALA A 162 3.26 2.17 5.34
N GLY A 163 2.76 0.97 5.03
CA GLY A 163 1.97 0.65 3.85
C GLY A 163 2.75 -0.12 2.78
N VAL A 164 3.83 -0.83 3.16
CA VAL A 164 4.58 -1.70 2.25
C VAL A 164 3.70 -2.87 1.83
N THR A 165 3.65 -3.14 0.53
CA THR A 165 2.70 -4.12 -0.03
C THR A 165 3.30 -5.50 -0.22
N ILE A 166 4.60 -5.57 -0.54
CA ILE A 166 5.33 -6.79 -0.85
C ILE A 166 6.63 -6.77 -0.06
N LEU A 167 6.91 -7.86 0.63
CA LEU A 167 8.19 -8.12 1.27
C LEU A 167 8.77 -9.40 0.66
N ALA A 168 9.96 -9.30 0.09
CA ALA A 168 10.70 -10.45 -0.41
C ALA A 168 11.92 -10.67 0.49
N PHE A 169 12.01 -11.83 1.11
CA PHE A 169 13.19 -12.21 1.88
C PHE A 169 14.32 -12.60 0.93
N SER A 170 15.51 -12.08 1.21
CA SER A 170 16.73 -12.26 0.43
C SER A 170 17.94 -12.30 1.39
N GLY A 171 19.14 -12.11 0.86
CA GLY A 171 20.39 -12.03 1.62
C GLY A 171 21.46 -12.96 1.09
N GLY A 172 22.00 -13.78 1.98
CA GLY A 172 22.73 -15.00 1.66
C GLY A 172 21.75 -16.12 1.34
N GLU A 173 21.57 -17.04 2.29
CA GLU A 173 20.53 -18.07 2.24
C GLU A 173 19.52 -17.80 3.37
N PRO A 174 18.35 -17.20 3.07
CA PRO A 174 17.32 -16.88 4.06
C PRO A 174 16.50 -18.08 4.54
#